data_AF-A0A5B9D7U9-F1
#
_entry.id   AF-A0A5B9D7U9-F1
#
_cell.length_a   1.000
_cell.length_b   1.000
_cell.length_c   1.000
_cell.angle_alpha   90.00
_cell.angle_beta   90.00
_cell.angle_gamma   90.00
#
_symmetry.space_group_name_H-M   'P 1'
#
loop_
_entity.id
_entity.type
_entity.pdbx_description
1 polymer ?
#
loop_
_entity_poly.entity_id
_entity_poly.type
_entity_poly.pdbx_seq_one_letter_code
_entity_poly.pdbx_strand_id
1 'polypeptide(L)'
;MTDEESKNVNETKPESEIKKESEAKEEVKVDDEKTEGEEKKKYIFNCTKCGNCCANRGPIPLVMDDLIMWAKNNVVANMMPYLQFIKTPYGTIDLVMARTNKNPYDFLQKKEKEDEDEEEEPKDISCPMYNKETKECLIYDNRPLSCQTYPLEFDGQKYMVVDTEDCEGIGNGETTNEERKEMRDLAKSMNIKLTEMRIAMPILAQAFQPFVLNEIMDAQRRYMEAMEKMSPEEREKVEQQMKDRMEQDQDGSKVDVDNPTEDTDATK
;
A
#
# COMPACT_ATOMS: atom_id res chain seq x y z
N MET A 1 -74.58 -19.54 39.14
CA MET A 1 -74.27 -20.17 40.43
C MET A 1 -72.74 -20.28 40.46
N THR A 2 -72.01 -19.35 41.10
CA THR A 2 -71.86 -19.19 42.56
C THR A 2 -71.14 -20.44 43.13
N ASP A 3 -69.97 -20.44 43.77
CA ASP A 3 -69.06 -19.40 44.34
C ASP A 3 -67.61 -19.99 44.38
N GLU A 4 -66.47 -19.33 44.65
CA GLU A 4 -66.14 -17.91 44.92
C GLU A 4 -64.63 -17.60 44.61
N GLU A 5 -64.15 -16.40 44.99
CA GLU A 5 -62.78 -16.00 45.45
C GLU A 5 -61.48 -16.64 44.90
N SER A 6 -60.41 -15.88 44.62
CA SER A 6 -59.89 -14.84 45.55
C SER A 6 -59.06 -13.74 44.87
N LYS A 7 -59.05 -12.58 45.54
CA LYS A 7 -58.38 -11.32 45.15
C LYS A 7 -56.85 -11.47 45.05
N ASN A 8 -56.22 -10.65 44.22
CA ASN A 8 -54.96 -10.01 44.62
C ASN A 8 -54.95 -8.52 44.18
N VAL A 9 -54.30 -7.67 44.97
CA VAL A 9 -54.54 -6.22 45.03
C VAL A 9 -53.25 -5.42 44.87
N ASN A 10 -53.36 -4.27 44.19
CA ASN A 10 -52.45 -3.13 44.10
C ASN A 10 -50.99 -3.35 43.65
N GLU A 11 -50.70 -2.74 42.50
CA GLU A 11 -49.82 -1.56 42.42
C GLU A 11 -48.73 -1.42 43.50
N THR A 12 -47.47 -1.52 43.09
CA THR A 12 -46.39 -0.78 43.75
C THR A 12 -45.26 -0.45 42.78
N LYS A 13 -45.06 0.85 42.53
CA LYS A 13 -43.78 1.47 42.16
C LYS A 13 -43.62 2.57 43.24
N PRO A 14 -42.44 2.71 43.87
CA PRO A 14 -41.37 3.44 43.20
C PRO A 14 -39.95 2.89 43.43
N GLU A 15 -39.06 3.40 42.58
CA GLU A 15 -37.61 3.64 42.75
C GLU A 15 -36.89 3.12 43.99
N SER A 16 -35.94 2.21 43.80
CA SER A 16 -34.52 2.44 44.12
C SER A 16 -33.65 1.28 43.61
N GLU A 17 -32.37 1.57 43.34
CA GLU A 17 -31.26 0.63 43.10
C GLU A 17 -31.41 -0.45 42.00
N ILE A 18 -30.67 -0.27 40.90
CA ILE A 18 -29.72 -1.29 40.38
C ILE A 18 -28.55 -0.53 39.74
N LYS A 19 -27.37 -1.15 39.78
CA LYS A 19 -26.07 -0.48 39.67
C LYS A 19 -25.65 -0.22 38.23
N LYS A 20 -24.78 0.79 38.07
CA LYS A 20 -23.92 0.93 36.89
C LYS A 20 -22.96 -0.25 36.83
N GLU A 21 -22.92 -0.97 35.73
CA GLU A 21 -21.72 -1.67 35.29
C GLU A 21 -21.23 -1.02 34.00
N SER A 22 -20.12 -0.29 34.14
CA SER A 22 -19.33 0.26 33.06
C SER A 22 -18.21 -0.73 32.77
N GLU A 23 -18.32 -1.50 31.70
CA GLU A 23 -17.20 -2.32 31.25
C GLU A 23 -16.13 -1.45 30.58
N ALA A 24 -14.88 -1.76 30.91
CA ALA A 24 -13.77 -0.86 30.73
C ALA A 24 -13.37 -0.70 29.26
N LYS A 25 -13.09 0.55 28.86
CA LYS A 25 -12.06 0.78 27.84
C LYS A 25 -10.72 0.42 28.46
N GLU A 26 -10.14 -0.70 28.05
CA GLU A 26 -8.76 -1.01 28.34
C GLU A 26 -7.86 -0.10 27.49
N GLU A 27 -7.62 1.11 27.99
CA GLU A 27 -6.52 1.94 27.51
C GLU A 27 -5.22 1.22 27.83
N VAL A 28 -4.62 0.58 26.83
CA VAL A 28 -3.27 0.02 26.93
C VAL A 28 -2.30 1.16 27.22
N LYS A 29 -1.99 1.33 28.50
CA LYS A 29 -0.81 2.06 28.95
C LYS A 29 0.40 1.27 28.49
N VAL A 30 0.97 1.68 27.35
CA VAL A 30 2.35 1.32 27.03
C VAL A 30 3.21 2.10 28.01
N ASP A 31 3.83 1.40 28.95
CA ASP A 31 4.71 2.00 29.93
C ASP A 31 5.90 2.68 29.23
N ASP A 32 6.05 3.98 29.46
CA ASP A 32 7.23 4.75 29.05
C ASP A 32 8.36 4.37 30.01
N GLU A 33 9.00 3.21 29.76
CA GLU A 33 10.14 2.74 30.54
C GLU A 33 11.24 3.80 30.54
N LYS A 34 11.61 4.24 31.76
CA LYS A 34 12.65 5.24 31.97
C LYS A 34 14.01 4.67 31.62
N THR A 35 14.52 5.03 30.46
CA THR A 35 15.97 5.17 30.26
C THR A 35 16.40 6.55 30.77
N GLU A 36 17.13 6.57 31.89
CA GLU A 36 17.76 7.78 32.41
C GLU A 36 18.98 8.15 31.56
N GLY A 37 19.15 9.42 31.18
CA GLY A 37 20.44 9.93 30.71
C GLY A 37 20.42 10.92 29.53
N GLU A 38 19.42 10.84 28.64
CA GLU A 38 19.32 11.76 27.49
C GLU A 38 17.98 12.50 27.49
N GLU A 39 18.01 13.82 27.29
CA GLU A 39 16.80 14.58 27.01
C GLU A 39 16.22 14.08 25.68
N LYS A 40 15.13 13.28 25.74
CA LYS A 40 14.39 12.81 24.57
C LYS A 40 13.94 14.03 23.75
N LYS A 41 14.73 14.42 22.74
CA LYS A 41 14.45 15.55 21.85
C LYS A 41 13.08 15.33 21.21
N LYS A 42 12.20 16.33 21.32
CA LYS A 42 10.85 16.23 20.77
C LYS A 42 10.94 16.08 19.25
N TYR A 43 10.28 15.06 18.71
CA TYR A 43 10.15 14.90 17.26
C TYR A 43 9.47 16.13 16.65
N ILE A 44 10.10 16.69 15.62
CA ILE A 44 9.64 17.83 14.82
C ILE A 44 9.87 17.43 13.37
N PHE A 45 8.84 17.60 12.55
CA PHE A 45 8.93 17.31 11.12
C PHE A 45 7.99 18.20 10.32
N ASN A 46 8.50 18.77 9.24
CA ASN A 46 7.72 19.49 8.25
C ASN A 46 8.21 19.13 6.84
N CYS A 47 7.36 18.51 6.01
CA CYS A 47 7.76 18.07 4.68
C CYS A 47 7.99 19.26 3.73
N THR A 48 9.25 19.52 3.37
CA THR A 48 9.66 20.59 2.44
C THR A 48 9.37 20.29 0.97
N LYS A 49 8.86 19.09 0.65
CA LYS A 49 8.72 18.54 -0.71
C LYS A 49 10.04 18.43 -1.48
N CYS A 50 11.18 18.25 -0.80
CA CYS A 50 12.52 18.14 -1.41
C CYS A 50 12.67 17.01 -2.46
N GLY A 51 11.80 15.99 -2.42
CA GLY A 51 11.81 14.88 -3.39
C GLY A 51 12.76 13.72 -3.05
N ASN A 52 13.69 13.88 -2.10
CA ASN A 52 14.69 12.86 -1.74
C ASN A 52 14.04 11.51 -1.37
N CYS A 53 13.00 11.52 -0.54
CA CYS A 53 12.23 10.33 -0.15
C CYS A 53 11.39 9.72 -1.29
N CYS A 54 11.25 10.39 -2.42
CA CYS A 54 10.62 9.87 -3.64
C CYS A 54 11.67 9.39 -4.65
N ALA A 55 12.85 10.00 -4.67
CA ALA A 55 13.98 9.60 -5.50
C ALA A 55 14.62 8.29 -5.04
N ASN A 56 14.77 8.09 -3.71
CA ASN A 56 15.62 7.04 -3.13
C ASN A 56 14.84 5.92 -2.41
N ARG A 57 13.50 6.00 -2.32
CA ARG A 57 12.66 5.03 -1.59
C ARG A 57 11.85 4.16 -2.55
N GLY A 58 11.92 2.85 -2.35
CA GLY A 58 11.08 1.86 -3.03
C GLY A 58 11.45 0.42 -2.66
N PRO A 59 10.59 -0.57 -2.93
CA PRO A 59 9.16 -0.45 -3.22
C PRO A 59 8.38 0.28 -2.11
N ILE A 60 7.28 0.94 -2.48
CA ILE A 60 6.42 1.64 -1.53
C ILE A 60 5.35 0.67 -1.02
N PRO A 61 5.31 0.32 0.29
CA PRO A 61 4.28 -0.57 0.83
C PRO A 61 2.91 0.12 0.83
N LEU A 62 1.89 -0.62 0.42
CA LEU A 62 0.51 -0.17 0.30
C LEU A 62 -0.38 -0.87 1.33
N VAL A 63 -1.42 -0.17 1.77
CA VAL A 63 -2.52 -0.71 2.56
C VAL A 63 -3.84 -0.67 1.77
N MET A 64 -4.85 -1.42 2.20
CA MET A 64 -6.15 -1.48 1.51
C MET A 64 -6.81 -0.09 1.38
N ASP A 65 -6.60 0.78 2.37
CA ASP A 65 -7.08 2.16 2.35
C ASP A 65 -6.50 3.00 1.20
N ASP A 66 -5.28 2.70 0.74
CA ASP A 66 -4.65 3.41 -0.38
C ASP A 66 -5.42 3.11 -1.68
N LEU A 67 -5.78 1.83 -1.89
CA LEU A 67 -6.61 1.41 -3.03
C LEU A 67 -8.00 2.04 -2.96
N ILE A 68 -8.61 2.09 -1.77
CA ILE A 68 -9.94 2.70 -1.55
C ILE A 68 -9.89 4.22 -1.81
N MET A 69 -8.84 4.90 -1.38
CA MET A 69 -8.61 6.33 -1.63
C MET A 69 -8.46 6.59 -3.13
N TRP A 70 -7.59 5.85 -3.81
CA TRP A 70 -7.40 5.99 -5.26
C TRP A 70 -8.66 5.69 -6.06
N ALA A 71 -9.48 4.72 -5.63
CA ALA A 71 -10.77 4.41 -6.24
C ALA A 71 -11.77 5.56 -6.08
N LYS A 72 -11.92 6.11 -4.87
CA LYS A 72 -12.76 7.28 -4.60
C LYS A 72 -12.35 8.51 -5.42
N ASN A 73 -11.04 8.67 -5.64
CA ASN A 73 -10.47 9.81 -6.36
C ASN A 73 -10.32 9.55 -7.88
N ASN A 74 -10.76 8.39 -8.38
CA ASN A 74 -10.69 7.97 -9.79
C ASN A 74 -9.27 7.95 -10.40
N VAL A 75 -8.24 7.68 -9.59
CA VAL A 75 -6.82 7.66 -10.03
C VAL A 75 -6.19 6.25 -10.08
N VAL A 76 -6.95 5.19 -9.78
CA VAL A 76 -6.43 3.78 -9.73
C VAL A 76 -5.70 3.38 -11.01
N ALA A 77 -6.26 3.75 -12.18
CA ALA A 77 -5.69 3.38 -13.48
C ALA A 77 -4.23 3.82 -13.65
N ASN A 78 -3.85 4.96 -13.06
CA ASN A 78 -2.50 5.50 -13.12
C ASN A 78 -1.51 4.66 -12.28
N MET A 79 -2.00 3.95 -11.26
CA MET A 79 -1.19 3.14 -10.35
C MET A 79 -1.03 1.69 -10.84
N MET A 80 -2.03 1.16 -11.56
CA MET A 80 -2.11 -0.25 -11.97
C MET A 80 -0.82 -0.84 -12.57
N PRO A 81 -0.07 -0.15 -13.46
CA PRO A 81 1.16 -0.70 -14.04
C PRO A 81 2.29 -0.97 -13.03
N TYR A 82 2.19 -0.40 -11.83
CA TYR A 82 3.22 -0.41 -10.80
C TYR A 82 2.82 -1.24 -9.57
N LEU A 83 1.61 -1.78 -9.52
CA LEU A 83 1.12 -2.58 -8.39
C LEU A 83 1.67 -4.00 -8.48
N GLN A 84 2.35 -4.44 -7.42
CA GLN A 84 3.00 -5.74 -7.38
C GLN A 84 2.84 -6.39 -6.01
N PHE A 85 2.87 -7.73 -5.98
CA PHE A 85 2.99 -8.49 -4.75
C PHE A 85 4.43 -8.96 -4.58
N ILE A 86 5.07 -8.57 -3.48
CA ILE A 86 6.40 -9.06 -3.12
C ILE A 86 6.30 -10.02 -1.93
N LYS A 87 7.16 -11.04 -1.94
CA LYS A 87 7.33 -11.95 -0.81
C LYS A 87 8.40 -11.40 0.11
N THR A 88 8.06 -11.19 1.37
CA THR A 88 8.99 -10.70 2.40
C THR A 88 9.94 -11.82 2.87
N PRO A 89 11.07 -11.49 3.54
CA PRO A 89 11.98 -12.50 4.10
C PRO A 89 11.30 -13.42 5.13
N TYR A 90 10.23 -12.95 5.76
CA TYR A 90 9.43 -13.71 6.75
C TYR A 90 8.35 -14.58 6.10
N GLY A 91 8.28 -14.63 4.77
CA GLY A 91 7.33 -15.43 4.01
C GLY A 91 5.93 -14.83 3.87
N THR A 92 5.69 -13.60 4.37
CA THR A 92 4.44 -12.87 4.13
C THR A 92 4.40 -12.29 2.72
N ILE A 93 3.20 -11.88 2.29
CA ILE A 93 2.99 -11.19 1.02
C ILE A 93 2.61 -9.74 1.33
N ASP A 94 3.37 -8.80 0.76
CA ASP A 94 3.07 -7.36 0.83
C ASP A 94 2.63 -6.88 -0.56
N LEU A 95 1.58 -6.04 -0.60
CA LEU A 95 1.23 -5.27 -1.79
C LEU A 95 2.10 -4.00 -1.82
N VAL A 96 2.75 -3.73 -2.94
CA VAL A 96 3.66 -2.60 -3.10
C VAL A 96 3.44 -1.87 -4.42
N MET A 97 3.91 -0.63 -4.48
CA MET A 97 4.09 0.15 -5.71
C MET A 97 5.59 0.21 -6.05
N ALA A 98 5.99 -0.31 -7.21
CA ALA A 98 7.39 -0.42 -7.65
C ALA A 98 7.56 -0.17 -9.15
N ARG A 99 8.73 0.35 -9.56
CA ARG A 99 9.09 0.57 -10.99
C ARG A 99 9.56 -0.70 -11.68
N THR A 100 10.10 -1.63 -10.91
CA THR A 100 10.76 -2.85 -11.39
C THR A 100 10.07 -4.06 -10.81
N ASN A 101 10.02 -5.16 -11.57
CA ASN A 101 9.48 -6.45 -11.10
C ASN A 101 10.49 -7.27 -10.27
N LYS A 102 11.69 -6.72 -10.01
CA LYS A 102 12.69 -7.33 -9.11
C LYS A 102 12.22 -7.21 -7.66
N ASN A 103 12.21 -8.32 -6.92
CA ASN A 103 11.89 -8.27 -5.49
C ASN A 103 13.11 -7.67 -4.76
N PRO A 104 12.94 -6.60 -3.96
CA PRO A 104 14.06 -5.99 -3.24
C PRO A 104 14.77 -6.97 -2.30
N TYR A 105 14.13 -8.07 -1.88
CA TYR A 105 14.70 -9.05 -0.97
C TYR A 105 15.45 -10.21 -1.66
N ASP A 106 15.62 -10.19 -2.98
CA ASP A 106 16.29 -11.30 -3.71
C ASP A 106 17.77 -11.46 -3.29
N PHE A 107 18.46 -10.38 -2.90
CA PHE A 107 19.83 -10.43 -2.37
C PHE A 107 19.95 -11.23 -1.06
N LEU A 108 18.88 -11.31 -0.26
CA LEU A 108 18.88 -12.09 0.99
C LEU A 108 18.83 -13.61 0.73
N GLN A 109 18.29 -14.02 -0.41
CA GLN A 109 18.19 -15.44 -0.80
C GLN A 109 19.46 -15.95 -1.50
N LYS A 110 20.28 -15.05 -2.06
CA LYS A 110 21.51 -15.40 -2.78
C LYS A 110 22.75 -15.60 -1.90
N LYS A 111 22.75 -15.09 -0.66
CA LYS A 111 23.87 -15.22 0.30
C LYS A 111 24.23 -16.66 0.73
N GLU A 112 23.53 -17.67 0.25
CA GLU A 112 23.88 -19.09 0.42
C GLU A 112 24.73 -19.66 -0.74
N LYS A 113 25.10 -18.85 -1.75
CA LYS A 113 26.04 -19.25 -2.81
C LYS A 113 27.31 -18.41 -2.78
N GLU A 114 28.44 -19.10 -2.69
CA GLU A 114 29.79 -18.54 -2.75
C GLU A 114 30.20 -18.20 -4.21
N ASP A 115 29.58 -17.18 -4.80
CA ASP A 115 30.01 -16.62 -6.09
C ASP A 115 30.30 -15.11 -5.90
N GLU A 116 31.55 -14.69 -6.12
CA GLU A 116 32.08 -13.34 -5.82
C GLU A 116 31.71 -12.27 -6.87
N ASP A 117 30.48 -12.28 -7.40
CA ASP A 117 29.98 -11.18 -8.23
C ASP A 117 29.47 -10.05 -7.31
N GLU A 118 30.12 -8.88 -7.35
CA GLU A 118 29.65 -7.67 -6.66
C GLU A 118 28.26 -7.28 -7.21
N GLU A 119 27.18 -7.70 -6.53
CA GLU A 119 25.82 -7.31 -6.90
C GLU A 119 25.65 -5.79 -6.74
N GLU A 120 25.66 -5.07 -7.88
CA GLU A 120 25.27 -3.67 -7.91
C GLU A 120 23.89 -3.51 -7.26
N GLU A 121 23.80 -2.64 -6.24
CA GLU A 121 22.51 -2.25 -5.67
C GLU A 121 21.55 -1.84 -6.81
N PRO A 122 20.26 -2.20 -6.77
CA PRO A 122 19.37 -1.96 -7.90
C PRO A 122 19.29 -0.46 -8.21
N LYS A 123 19.96 -0.03 -9.30
CA LYS A 123 20.19 1.37 -9.69
C LYS A 123 18.93 2.24 -9.93
N ASP A 124 17.74 1.66 -9.78
CA ASP A 124 16.44 2.31 -9.92
C ASP A 124 15.46 1.99 -8.76
N ILE A 125 15.95 1.88 -7.52
CA ILE A 125 15.09 1.99 -6.32
C ILE A 125 14.58 3.43 -6.21
N SER A 126 13.53 3.74 -6.97
CA SER A 126 12.86 5.05 -6.97
C SER A 126 11.35 4.89 -7.08
N CYS A 127 10.60 5.82 -6.50
CA CYS A 127 9.14 5.80 -6.54
C CYS A 127 8.63 5.95 -7.98
N PRO A 128 7.70 5.10 -8.46
CA PRO A 128 7.07 5.24 -9.78
C PRO A 128 6.45 6.61 -10.05
N MET A 129 5.93 7.24 -8.99
CA MET A 129 5.19 8.50 -9.05
C MET A 129 6.07 9.73 -8.84
N TYR A 130 7.40 9.58 -8.89
CA TYR A 130 8.34 10.69 -8.86
C TYR A 130 8.69 11.11 -10.28
N ASN A 131 8.51 12.40 -10.60
CA ASN A 131 9.07 12.99 -11.81
C ASN A 131 10.51 13.44 -11.50
N LYS A 132 11.51 12.85 -12.17
CA LYS A 132 12.94 13.16 -11.92
C LYS A 132 13.34 14.56 -12.44
N GLU A 133 12.64 15.11 -13.43
CA GLU A 133 12.91 16.42 -14.04
C GLU A 133 12.30 17.56 -13.21
N THR A 134 10.99 17.52 -12.96
CA THR A 134 10.31 18.56 -12.15
C THR A 134 10.57 18.41 -10.66
N LYS A 135 11.07 17.24 -10.23
CA LYS A 135 11.31 16.84 -8.83
C LYS A 135 10.05 16.75 -7.98
N GLU A 136 8.91 16.46 -8.62
CA GLU A 136 7.60 16.42 -7.96
C GLU A 136 7.05 15.01 -7.80
N CYS A 137 6.22 14.84 -6.77
CA CYS A 137 5.38 13.65 -6.63
C CYS A 137 4.07 13.86 -7.40
N LEU A 138 3.88 13.11 -8.49
CA LEU A 138 2.71 13.15 -9.36
C LEU A 138 1.39 12.81 -8.64
N ILE A 139 1.48 12.24 -7.43
CA ILE A 139 0.35 11.80 -6.62
C ILE A 139 0.35 12.47 -5.24
N TYR A 140 0.90 13.68 -5.08
CA TYR A 140 1.11 14.29 -3.76
C TYR A 140 -0.15 14.25 -2.87
N ASP A 141 -1.33 14.65 -3.37
CA ASP A 141 -2.56 14.65 -2.58
C ASP A 141 -3.23 13.26 -2.47
N ASN A 142 -2.67 12.25 -3.14
CA ASN A 142 -3.10 10.86 -3.19
C ASN A 142 -2.00 9.89 -2.70
N ARG A 143 -1.03 10.37 -1.90
CA ARG A 143 0.11 9.57 -1.41
C ARG A 143 -0.38 8.39 -0.57
N PRO A 144 0.18 7.18 -0.73
CA PRO A 144 -0.03 6.05 0.17
C PRO A 144 0.19 6.43 1.63
N LEU A 145 -0.48 5.73 2.56
CA LEU A 145 -0.34 5.93 3.99
C LEU A 145 1.13 5.87 4.44
N SER A 146 1.93 4.96 3.86
CA SER A 146 3.38 4.85 4.09
C SER A 146 4.19 6.10 3.71
N CYS A 147 3.73 6.85 2.70
CA CYS A 147 4.29 8.14 2.28
C CYS A 147 3.67 9.34 3.01
N GLN A 148 2.61 9.14 3.81
CA GLN A 148 2.05 10.15 4.70
C GLN A 148 2.69 10.08 6.10
N THR A 149 3.07 8.89 6.57
CA THR A 149 3.74 8.70 7.86
C THR A 149 5.23 9.06 7.84
N TYR A 150 5.86 9.00 6.67
CA TYR A 150 7.28 9.31 6.49
C TYR A 150 7.68 10.68 7.07
N PRO A 151 8.83 10.79 7.79
CA PRO A 151 9.83 9.76 8.10
C PRO A 151 9.57 8.99 9.41
N LEU A 152 8.39 9.13 10.03
CA LEU A 152 8.05 8.47 11.28
C LEU A 152 7.46 7.08 11.01
N GLU A 153 8.16 6.04 11.46
CA GLU A 153 7.71 4.65 11.38
C GLU A 153 7.42 4.10 12.78
N PHE A 154 6.55 3.09 12.86
CA PHE A 154 6.21 2.38 14.11
C PHE A 154 6.33 0.88 13.85
N ASP A 155 7.18 0.19 14.63
CA ASP A 155 7.45 -1.24 14.45
C ASP A 155 6.45 -2.17 15.16
N GLY A 156 5.52 -1.61 15.94
CA GLY A 156 4.60 -2.33 16.81
C GLY A 156 4.90 -2.12 18.30
N GLN A 157 6.11 -1.65 18.64
CA GLN A 157 6.58 -1.41 20.01
C GLN A 157 6.99 0.06 20.21
N LYS A 158 7.80 0.61 19.30
CA LYS A 158 8.40 1.94 19.38
C LYS A 158 8.30 2.71 18.06
N TYR A 159 8.46 4.02 18.17
CA TYR A 159 8.62 4.88 17.00
C TYR A 159 10.09 4.97 16.60
N MET A 160 10.34 5.06 15.30
CA MET A 160 11.66 5.27 14.71
C MET A 160 11.56 6.37 13.66
N VAL A 161 12.62 7.15 13.50
CA VAL A 161 12.74 8.13 12.41
C VAL A 161 13.75 7.55 11.43
N VAL A 162 13.32 7.34 10.18
CA VAL A 162 14.19 6.86 9.10
C VAL A 162 14.80 8.04 8.33
N ASP A 163 15.85 7.77 7.55
CA ASP A 163 16.48 8.70 6.61
C ASP A 163 16.83 10.07 7.23
N THR A 164 17.38 10.04 8.45
CA THR A 164 17.66 11.24 9.27
C THR A 164 18.63 12.24 8.66
N GLU A 165 19.41 11.81 7.67
CA GLU A 165 20.41 12.63 6.97
C GLU A 165 19.89 13.19 5.63
N ASP A 166 18.98 12.48 4.95
CA ASP A 166 18.48 12.83 3.62
C ASP A 166 17.21 13.70 3.63
N CYS A 167 16.53 13.83 4.77
CA CYS A 167 15.28 14.57 4.86
C CYS A 167 15.42 15.91 5.59
N GLU A 168 15.56 16.99 4.81
CA GLU A 168 15.61 18.39 5.26
C GLU A 168 14.44 18.80 6.19
N GLY A 169 13.31 18.10 6.14
CA GLY A 169 12.16 18.36 7.00
C GLY A 169 12.33 17.94 8.46
N ILE A 170 13.31 17.09 8.77
CA ILE A 170 13.52 16.55 10.13
C ILE A 170 14.16 17.62 11.02
N GLY A 171 13.56 17.84 12.20
CA GLY A 171 14.04 18.83 13.17
C GLY A 171 13.80 20.29 12.78
N ASN A 172 13.25 20.56 11.60
CA ASN A 172 13.02 21.90 11.07
C ASN A 172 11.55 22.32 11.14
N GLY A 173 11.33 23.61 11.42
CA GLY A 173 10.00 24.19 11.61
C GLY A 173 9.46 24.03 13.04
N GLU A 174 8.17 24.26 13.18
CA GLU A 174 7.44 24.07 14.44
C GLU A 174 6.40 22.96 14.27
N THR A 175 6.11 22.22 15.35
CA THR A 175 5.04 21.22 15.37
C THR A 175 4.34 21.29 16.72
N THR A 176 3.01 21.38 16.69
CA THR A 176 2.12 21.38 17.86
C THR A 176 2.13 20.01 18.57
N ASN A 177 1.44 19.89 19.72
CA ASN A 177 1.30 18.60 20.38
C ASN A 177 0.29 17.70 19.65
N GLU A 178 -0.69 18.34 19.03
CA GLU A 178 -1.79 17.80 18.25
C GLU A 178 -1.25 17.17 16.97
N GLU A 179 -0.52 17.92 16.13
CA GLU A 179 0.14 17.38 14.92
C GLU A 179 1.12 16.24 15.27
N ARG A 180 1.92 16.41 16.34
CA ARG A 180 2.80 15.32 16.85
C ARG A 180 2.03 14.07 17.23
N LYS A 181 0.79 14.21 17.73
CA LYS A 181 -0.08 13.08 18.07
C LYS A 181 -0.66 12.46 16.80
N GLU A 182 -1.14 13.26 15.86
CA GLU A 182 -1.66 12.80 14.58
C GLU A 182 -0.60 12.01 13.79
N MET A 183 0.64 12.50 13.70
CA MET A 183 1.75 11.76 13.07
C MET A 183 1.98 10.38 13.72
N ARG A 184 1.92 10.30 15.06
CA ARG A 184 2.07 9.04 15.81
C ARG A 184 0.89 8.09 15.61
N ASP A 185 -0.33 8.61 15.65
CA ASP A 185 -1.55 7.83 15.46
C ASP A 185 -1.63 7.31 14.00
N LEU A 186 -1.14 8.08 13.03
CA LEU A 186 -1.02 7.68 11.63
C LEU A 186 0.04 6.58 11.44
N ALA A 187 1.23 6.72 12.05
CA ALA A 187 2.28 5.69 12.02
C ALA A 187 1.82 4.36 12.65
N LYS A 188 1.08 4.43 13.77
CA LYS A 188 0.38 3.28 14.35
C LYS A 188 -0.65 2.68 13.39
N SER A 189 -1.48 3.51 12.76
CA SER A 189 -2.48 3.07 11.80
C SER A 189 -1.85 2.34 10.60
N MET A 190 -0.70 2.81 10.11
CA MET A 190 0.06 2.15 9.06
C MET A 190 0.54 0.76 9.49
N ASN A 191 1.15 0.64 10.67
CA ASN A 191 1.61 -0.65 11.20
C ASN A 191 0.47 -1.67 11.34
N ILE A 192 -0.68 -1.23 11.89
CA ILE A 192 -1.88 -2.05 12.07
C ILE A 192 -2.39 -2.53 10.70
N LYS A 193 -2.66 -1.62 9.76
CA LYS A 193 -3.22 -1.95 8.44
C LYS A 193 -2.29 -2.80 7.58
N LEU A 194 -0.98 -2.59 7.68
CA LEU A 194 0.01 -3.44 7.00
C LEU A 194 0.05 -4.85 7.62
N THR A 195 -0.12 -4.96 8.94
CA THR A 195 -0.25 -6.25 9.62
C THR A 195 -1.55 -6.97 9.24
N GLU A 196 -2.68 -6.26 9.20
CA GLU A 196 -3.97 -6.77 8.71
C GLU A 196 -3.83 -7.31 7.27
N MET A 197 -3.17 -6.56 6.37
CA MET A 197 -2.90 -7.04 5.02
C MET A 197 -2.00 -8.27 4.99
N ARG A 198 -0.91 -8.32 5.76
CA ARG A 198 -0.02 -9.50 5.82
C ARG A 198 -0.73 -10.76 6.30
N ILE A 199 -1.73 -10.63 7.17
CA ILE A 199 -2.59 -11.72 7.64
C ILE A 199 -3.64 -12.10 6.58
N ALA A 200 -4.33 -11.12 5.99
CA ALA A 200 -5.44 -11.35 5.09
C ALA A 200 -5.01 -11.77 3.68
N MET A 201 -3.92 -11.22 3.14
CA MET A 201 -3.50 -11.42 1.75
C MET A 201 -3.26 -12.88 1.38
N PRO A 202 -2.58 -13.73 2.19
CA PRO A 202 -2.45 -15.15 1.88
C PRO A 202 -3.80 -15.88 1.81
N ILE A 203 -4.74 -15.53 2.70
CA ILE A 203 -6.09 -16.12 2.75
C ILE A 203 -6.89 -15.70 1.51
N LEU A 204 -6.85 -14.41 1.14
CA LEU A 204 -7.51 -13.89 -0.05
C LEU A 204 -6.92 -14.50 -1.32
N ALA A 205 -5.59 -14.55 -1.45
CA ALA A 205 -4.91 -15.18 -2.57
C ALA A 205 -5.36 -16.64 -2.74
N GLN A 206 -5.36 -17.43 -1.66
CA GLN A 206 -5.82 -18.82 -1.68
C GLN A 206 -7.31 -18.96 -2.03
N ALA A 207 -8.17 -18.05 -1.56
CA ALA A 207 -9.61 -18.06 -1.85
C ALA A 207 -9.92 -17.64 -3.31
N PHE A 208 -9.16 -16.71 -3.88
CA PHE A 208 -9.32 -16.27 -5.27
C PHE A 208 -8.64 -17.19 -6.30
N GLN A 209 -7.63 -17.96 -5.91
CA GLN A 209 -6.85 -18.80 -6.83
C GLN A 209 -7.71 -19.75 -7.69
N PRO A 210 -8.75 -20.46 -7.16
CA PRO A 210 -9.62 -21.29 -7.98
C PRO A 210 -10.47 -20.48 -8.95
N PHE A 211 -10.95 -19.30 -8.55
CA PHE A 211 -11.75 -18.42 -9.41
C PHE A 211 -10.92 -17.91 -10.60
N VAL A 212 -9.73 -17.36 -10.33
CA VAL A 212 -8.82 -16.86 -11.36
C VAL A 212 -8.38 -17.98 -12.30
N LEU A 213 -8.06 -19.17 -11.77
CA LEU A 213 -7.66 -20.30 -12.59
C LEU A 213 -8.82 -20.80 -13.49
N ASN A 214 -10.04 -20.84 -12.98
CA ASN A 214 -11.22 -21.24 -13.75
C ASN A 214 -11.52 -20.24 -14.88
N GLU A 215 -11.47 -18.93 -14.62
CA GLU A 215 -11.65 -17.91 -15.67
C GLU A 215 -10.56 -17.99 -16.75
N ILE A 216 -9.30 -18.24 -16.36
CA ILE A 216 -8.20 -18.48 -17.33
C ILE A 216 -8.46 -19.74 -18.15
N MET A 217 -8.86 -20.85 -17.52
CA MET A 217 -9.16 -22.12 -18.23
C MET A 217 -10.37 -21.98 -19.16
N ASP A 218 -11.41 -21.26 -18.77
CA ASP A 218 -12.58 -21.01 -19.61
C ASP A 218 -12.26 -20.05 -20.76
N ALA A 219 -11.42 -19.03 -20.54
CA ALA A 219 -10.91 -18.18 -21.60
C ALA A 219 -10.06 -18.98 -22.61
N GLN A 220 -9.17 -19.86 -22.11
CA GLN A 220 -8.39 -20.78 -22.95
C GLN A 220 -9.27 -21.76 -23.71
N ARG A 221 -10.33 -22.31 -23.10
CA ARG A 221 -11.30 -23.19 -23.80
C ARG A 221 -12.00 -22.43 -24.93
N ARG A 222 -12.53 -21.23 -24.66
CA ARG A 222 -13.19 -20.39 -25.67
C ARG A 222 -12.23 -20.03 -26.82
N TYR A 223 -10.96 -19.78 -26.51
CA TYR A 223 -9.91 -19.55 -27.50
C TYR A 223 -9.64 -20.79 -28.37
N MET A 224 -9.43 -21.96 -27.77
CA MET A 224 -9.23 -23.21 -28.50
C MET A 224 -10.44 -23.56 -29.39
N GLU A 225 -11.66 -23.44 -28.88
CA GLU A 225 -12.89 -23.65 -29.66
C GLU A 225 -13.04 -22.66 -30.83
N ALA A 226 -12.58 -21.42 -30.68
CA ALA A 226 -12.58 -20.44 -31.75
C ALA A 226 -11.55 -20.82 -32.83
N MET A 227 -10.32 -21.17 -32.42
CA MET A 227 -9.27 -21.64 -33.32
C MET A 227 -9.69 -22.91 -34.07
N GLU A 228 -10.32 -23.89 -33.41
CA GLU A 228 -10.84 -25.11 -34.05
C GLU A 228 -11.86 -24.84 -35.15
N LYS A 229 -12.66 -23.78 -35.02
CA LYS A 229 -13.69 -23.37 -35.99
C LYS A 229 -13.14 -22.49 -37.13
N MET A 230 -11.93 -21.96 -37.01
CA MET A 230 -11.25 -21.17 -38.05
C MET A 230 -10.59 -22.06 -39.11
N SER A 231 -10.56 -21.58 -40.36
CA SER A 231 -9.77 -22.17 -41.44
C SER A 231 -8.25 -22.00 -41.21
N PRO A 232 -7.38 -22.80 -41.87
CA PRO A 232 -5.93 -22.71 -41.67
C PRO A 232 -5.36 -21.30 -41.89
N GLU A 233 -5.81 -20.59 -42.93
CA GLU A 233 -5.37 -19.23 -43.24
C GLU A 233 -5.83 -18.18 -42.21
N GLU A 234 -6.96 -18.42 -41.53
CA GLU A 234 -7.45 -17.52 -40.48
C GLU A 234 -6.67 -17.73 -39.18
N ARG A 235 -6.34 -18.99 -38.83
CA ARG A 235 -5.49 -19.32 -37.68
C ARG A 235 -4.11 -18.69 -37.81
N GLU A 236 -3.47 -18.83 -38.98
CA GLU A 236 -2.14 -18.28 -39.24
C GLU A 236 -2.12 -16.75 -39.12
N LYS A 237 -3.19 -16.06 -39.58
CA LYS A 237 -3.36 -14.61 -39.38
C LYS A 237 -3.52 -14.22 -37.91
N VAL A 238 -4.27 -15.00 -37.13
CA VAL A 238 -4.45 -14.75 -35.68
C VAL A 238 -3.14 -14.98 -34.91
N GLU A 239 -2.42 -16.06 -35.21
CA GLU A 239 -1.11 -16.34 -34.60
C GLU A 239 -0.06 -15.28 -34.96
N GLN A 240 -0.04 -14.80 -36.21
CA GLN A 240 0.84 -13.71 -36.61
C GLN A 240 0.49 -12.40 -35.87
N GLN A 241 -0.81 -12.04 -35.82
CA GLN A 241 -1.25 -10.86 -35.06
C GLN A 241 -0.95 -10.93 -33.56
N MET A 242 -0.86 -12.13 -32.97
CA MET A 242 -0.42 -12.30 -31.58
C MET A 242 1.08 -12.08 -31.43
N LYS A 243 1.90 -12.61 -32.35
CA LYS A 243 3.36 -12.37 -32.35
C LYS A 243 3.68 -10.89 -32.54
N ASP A 244 3.06 -10.25 -33.53
CA ASP A 244 3.26 -8.82 -33.83
C ASP A 244 2.96 -7.94 -32.60
N ARG A 245 1.95 -8.29 -31.79
CA ARG A 245 1.65 -7.60 -30.52
C ARG A 245 2.69 -7.90 -29.43
N MET A 246 3.08 -9.16 -29.26
CA MET A 246 4.08 -9.54 -28.25
C MET A 246 5.46 -8.94 -28.53
N GLU A 247 5.78 -8.67 -29.80
CA GLU A 247 6.99 -7.95 -30.22
C GLU A 247 6.85 -6.43 -29.99
N GLN A 248 5.68 -5.84 -30.28
CA GLN A 248 5.38 -4.43 -29.98
C GLN A 248 5.39 -4.12 -28.46
N ASP A 249 4.86 -5.02 -27.62
CA ASP A 249 4.87 -4.86 -26.16
C ASP A 249 6.29 -4.99 -25.56
N GLN A 250 7.24 -5.61 -26.28
CA GLN A 250 8.65 -5.68 -25.87
C GLN A 250 9.44 -4.43 -26.30
N ASP A 251 9.22 -3.93 -27.51
CA ASP A 251 9.90 -2.71 -28.01
C ASP A 251 9.32 -1.42 -27.39
N GLY A 252 8.01 -1.41 -27.09
CA GLY A 252 7.30 -0.33 -26.39
C GLY A 252 7.76 -0.08 -24.94
N SER A 253 8.70 -0.88 -24.42
CA SER A 253 9.38 -0.60 -23.15
C SER A 253 10.37 0.59 -23.23
N LYS A 254 10.66 1.10 -24.43
CA LYS A 254 11.23 2.44 -24.66
C LYS A 254 10.15 3.45 -25.03
N VAL A 255 9.45 3.95 -24.02
CA VAL A 255 8.79 5.25 -24.16
C VAL A 255 9.84 6.31 -23.83
N ASP A 256 10.55 6.78 -24.86
CA ASP A 256 11.31 8.02 -24.78
C ASP A 256 10.31 9.19 -24.65
N VAL A 257 10.03 9.60 -23.41
CA VAL A 257 9.16 10.75 -23.12
C VAL A 257 9.96 12.06 -23.30
N ASP A 258 10.39 12.31 -24.53
CA ASP A 258 11.27 13.44 -24.88
C ASP A 258 10.96 14.00 -26.28
N ASN A 259 9.76 14.57 -26.47
CA ASN A 259 9.62 15.91 -27.06
C ASN A 259 8.17 16.45 -27.09
N PRO A 260 7.92 17.70 -26.67
CA PRO A 260 6.74 18.46 -27.07
C PRO A 260 7.05 19.34 -28.29
N THR A 261 6.58 18.97 -29.49
CA THR A 261 6.58 19.90 -30.64
C THR A 261 5.32 20.76 -30.65
N GLU A 262 5.50 21.96 -30.09
CA GLU A 262 5.18 23.26 -30.71
C GLU A 262 3.76 23.53 -31.23
N ASP A 263 3.06 24.43 -30.52
CA ASP A 263 1.93 25.20 -31.04
C ASP A 263 2.36 26.02 -32.28
N THR A 264 1.90 25.64 -33.47
CA THR A 264 1.95 26.54 -34.63
C THR A 264 0.75 27.48 -34.62
N ASP A 265 1.01 28.70 -34.16
CA ASP A 265 0.20 29.90 -34.37
C ASP A 265 -0.40 29.97 -35.79
N ALA A 266 -1.72 30.14 -35.87
CA ALA A 266 -2.46 30.24 -37.12
C ALA A 266 -3.48 31.40 -37.07
N THR A 267 -2.96 32.62 -36.94
CA THR A 267 -3.75 33.85 -37.12
C THR A 267 -4.19 34.03 -38.59
N LYS A 268 -5.45 33.71 -38.94
CA LYS A 268 -6.26 34.45 -39.93
C LYS A 268 -7.74 34.06 -39.99
#